data_AF-A0A379RXQ4-F1
#
_entry.id   AF-A0A379RXQ4-F1
#
_cell.length_a   1.000
_cell.length_b   1.000
_cell.length_c   1.000
_cell.angle_alpha   90.00
_cell.angle_beta   90.00
_cell.angle_gamma   90.00
#
_symmetry.space_group_name_H-M   'P 1'
#
loop_
_entity.id
_entity.type
_entity.pdbx_description
1 polymer ?
#
loop_
_entity_poly.entity_id
_entity_poly.type
_entity_poly.pdbx_seq_one_letter_code
_entity_poly.pdbx_strand_id
1 'polypeptide(L)' 'MGLDPGLRTGVKVAVVDGTGKLVATDTIYPHTGQAAKAATVIAALCENTMSNW' A
#
# COMPACT_ATOMS: atom_id res chain seq x y z
N MET A 1 -6.20 5.78 1.21
CA MET A 1 -5.29 4.83 0.51
C MET A 1 -5.97 4.36 -0.76
N GLY A 2 -5.27 4.39 -1.89
CA GLY A 2 -5.71 3.84 -3.17
C GLY A 2 -4.95 2.56 -3.52
N LEU A 3 -5.65 1.63 -4.17
CA LEU A 3 -5.13 0.34 -4.64
C LEU A 3 -5.45 0.21 -6.13
N ASP A 4 -4.42 0.08 -6.96
CA ASP A 4 -4.53 -0.16 -8.41
C ASP A 4 -4.16 -1.61 -8.75
N PRO A 5 -5.14 -2.51 -9.01
CA PRO A 5 -4.88 -3.94 -9.18
C PRO A 5 -4.08 -4.27 -10.43
N GLY A 6 -3.03 -5.07 -10.27
CA GLY A 6 -2.31 -5.70 -11.37
C GLY A 6 -1.83 -7.10 -10.98
N LEU A 7 -1.97 -8.07 -11.91
CA LEU A 7 -1.54 -9.44 -11.67
C LEU A 7 -0.02 -9.57 -11.80
N ARG A 8 0.50 -9.47 -13.02
CA ARG A 8 1.95 -9.60 -13.30
C ARG A 8 2.77 -8.42 -12.77
N THR A 9 2.21 -7.21 -12.82
CA THR A 9 2.89 -5.98 -12.43
C THR A 9 2.70 -5.61 -10.96
N GLY A 10 2.00 -6.46 -10.19
CA GLY A 10 1.63 -6.17 -8.82
C GLY A 10 0.51 -5.14 -8.70
N VAL A 11 0.00 -4.99 -7.47
CA VAL A 11 -0.97 -3.98 -7.07
C VAL A 11 -0.20 -2.77 -6.53
N LYS A 12 -0.49 -1.59 -7.07
CA LYS A 12 0.21 -0.36 -6.68
C LYS A 12 -0.61 0.27 -5.57
N VAL A 13 0.08 0.70 -4.52
CA VAL A 13 -0.51 1.29 -3.33
C VAL A 13 -0.11 2.76 -3.30
N ALA A 14 -1.07 3.65 -3.07
CA ALA A 14 -0.84 5.06 -2.82
C ALA A 14 -1.53 5.48 -1.53
N VAL A 15 -0.80 6.09 -0.61
CA VAL A 15 -1.35 6.64 0.63
C VAL A 15 -1.32 8.15 0.50
N VAL A 16 -2.47 8.78 0.76
CA VAL A 16 -2.64 10.22 0.77
C VAL A 16 -3.06 10.67 2.15
N ASP A 17 -2.66 11.89 2.51
CA ASP A 17 -3.19 12.55 3.70
C ASP A 17 -4.59 13.16 3.43
N GLY A 18 -5.19 13.74 4.46
CA GLY A 18 -6.51 14.39 4.43
C GLY A 18 -6.57 15.68 3.61
N THR A 19 -5.44 16.22 3.17
CA THR A 19 -5.38 17.29 2.15
C THR A 19 -5.35 16.74 0.72
N GLY A 20 -5.19 15.42 0.57
CA GLY A 20 -5.01 14.74 -0.71
C GLY A 20 -3.55 14.65 -1.16
N LYS A 21 -2.59 15.09 -0.34
CA LYS A 21 -1.16 15.01 -0.66
C LYS A 21 -0.68 13.56 -0.53
N LEU A 22 0.12 13.11 -1.50
CA LEU A 22 0.76 11.79 -1.48
C LEU A 22 1.83 11.73 -0.37
N VAL A 23 1.72 10.72 0.51
CA VAL A 23 2.63 10.52 1.65
C VAL A 23 3.38 9.19 1.60
N ALA A 24 2.86 8.18 0.91
CA ALA A 24 3.59 6.92 0.69
C ALA A 24 3.12 6.20 -0.58
N THR A 25 4.02 5.40 -1.16
CA THR A 25 3.71 4.48 -2.26
C THR A 25 4.39 3.13 -2.04
N ASP A 26 3.80 2.06 -2.57
CA ASP A 26 4.43 0.75 -2.60
C ASP A 26 3.84 -0.10 -3.75
N THR A 27 4.47 -1.23 -4.08
CA THR A 27 3.93 -2.25 -4.98
C THR A 27 3.95 -3.61 -4.31
N ILE A 28 2.77 -4.21 -4.16
CA ILE A 28 2.60 -5.52 -3.53
C ILE A 28 2.21 -6.58 -4.57
N TYR A 29 2.53 -7.84 -4.30
CA TYR A 29 2.25 -8.96 -5.22
C TYR A 29 1.37 -10.03 -4.56
N PRO A 30 0.11 -9.72 -4.21
CA PRO A 30 -0.74 -10.67 -3.48
C PRO A 30 -1.04 -11.95 -4.27
N HIS A 31 -1.02 -11.88 -5.61
CA HIS A 31 -1.40 -12.99 -6.50
C HIS A 31 -0.25 -13.95 -6.84
N THR A 32 0.98 -13.71 -6.36
CA THR A 32 2.17 -14.53 -6.70
C THR A 32 2.62 -15.44 -5.54
N GLY A 33 1.71 -15.78 -4.63
CA GLY A 33 2.04 -16.50 -3.39
C GLY A 33 2.60 -15.61 -2.27
N GLN A 34 2.68 -14.29 -2.50
CA GLN A 34 3.17 -13.31 -1.51
C GLN A 34 2.02 -12.59 -0.78
N ALA A 35 0.84 -13.21 -0.67
CA ALA A 35 -0.33 -12.61 -0.03
C ALA A 35 -0.07 -12.17 1.43
N ALA A 36 0.60 -13.01 2.23
CA ALA A 36 0.95 -12.66 3.61
C ALA A 36 1.89 -11.45 3.69
N LYS A 37 2.94 -11.44 2.86
CA LYS A 37 3.88 -10.30 2.76
C LYS A 37 3.17 -9.02 2.35
N ALA A 38 2.27 -9.10 1.36
CA ALA A 38 1.45 -7.99 0.92
C ALA A 38 0.59 -7.41 2.06
N ALA A 39 -0.01 -8.27 2.89
CA ALA A 39 -0.78 -7.84 4.05
C ALA A 39 0.09 -7.12 5.09
N THR A 40 1.28 -7.64 5.40
CA THR A 40 2.23 -6.98 6.31
C THR A 40 2.65 -5.60 5.81
N VAL A 41 2.92 -5.48 4.50
CA VAL A 41 3.28 -4.19 3.89
C VAL A 41 2.13 -3.19 4.01
N ILE A 42 0.89 -3.59 3.70
CA ILE A 42 -0.28 -2.71 3.84
C ILE A 42 -0.46 -2.26 5.30
N ALA A 43 -0.31 -3.17 6.28
CA ALA A 43 -0.42 -2.83 7.68
C ALA A 43 0.62 -1.79 8.10
N ALA A 44 1.88 -1.98 7.72
CA ALA A 44 2.96 -1.04 8.01
C ALA A 44 2.71 0.35 7.38
N LEU A 45 2.18 0.40 6.15
CA LEU A 45 1.81 1.67 5.50
C LEU A 45 0.71 2.40 6.27
N CYS A 46 -0.28 1.67 6.79
CA CYS A 46 -1.34 2.26 7.63
C CYS A 46 -0.79 2.82 8.95
N GLU A 47 0.04 2.05 9.66
CA GLU A 47 0.60 2.42 10.97
C GLU A 47 1.56 3.62 10.88
N ASN A 48 2.46 3.61 9.90
CA ASN A 48 3.43 4.69 9.71
C ASN A 48 2.75 6.01 9.35
N THR A 49 1.65 5.94 8.59
CA THR A 49 0.91 7.15 8.23
C THR A 49 0.19 7.73 9.43
N MET A 50 -0.39 6.91 10.32
CA MET A 50 -1.07 7.36 11.55
C MET A 50 -0.15 8.05 12.56
N SER A 51 1.16 7.76 12.52
CA SER A 51 2.15 8.39 13.41
C SER A 51 2.55 9.82 12.99
N ASN A 52 2.14 10.24 11.80
CA ASN A 52 2.54 11.50 11.17
C ASN A 52 1.42 12.56 11.17
N TRP A 53 0.37 12.31 11.95
CA TRP A 53 -0.84 13.10 12.13
C TRP A 53 -0.97 13.64 13.55
#